data_AF-A0A293LC21-F1
#
_entry.id   AF-A0A293LC21-F1
#
_cell.length_a   1.000
_cell.length_b   1.000
_cell.length_c   1.000
_cell.angle_alpha   90.00
_cell.angle_beta   90.00
_cell.angle_gamma   90.00
#
_symmetry.space_group_name_H-M   'P 1'
#
loop_
_entity.id
_entity.type
_entity.pdbx_description
1 polymer ?
#
loop_
_entity_poly.entity_id
_entity_poly.type
_entity_poly.pdbx_seq_one_letter_code
_entity_poly.pdbx_strand_id
1 'polypeptide(L)'
;MLSEKPESTATLCFPRAVFMKENFSVDTFVSEHRKHASLEKLRDDLGIHLKFLRSSMIELINKDYADFVNLSANLVGLDKFIKNISQPLDQLKHEVNDVKATIDDILKQSQEQLEKRRRIREKKALIQNAKIVCKSVEKVERLLPPLSADGTRSWSSDQVEQLATEVNQILFYLEKCYQVKLAGEMAQRVDVVTSALQQHLEGSFLQSISTDNQSELSSVLRVCATIDRITSMEELFRRKVVAPVFRDIVLEKVIQETGLGGVYSQVILFVNTKCEVLLNVTVGTPGMSDTSTVSGYDFISHAVWPEFAMLLETRAPLVFASGNPDQFHARYSSTMEFLEQLERTCRTAEAVLRLRQQPSYEAYLAKWNLPVYFQLRFQDIASHLETSLLQPLKRNKPGAEFHTSCYEALWEQLQRCWNRGQAG
;
A
#
# COMPACT_ATOMS: atom_id res chain seq x y z
N MET A 1 -55.19 -32.26 -58.17
CA MET A 1 -56.36 -33.14 -58.39
C MET A 1 -57.11 -32.58 -59.58
N LEU A 2 -56.71 -32.97 -60.79
CA LEU A 2 -57.43 -32.62 -62.02
C LEU A 2 -58.77 -33.36 -61.97
N SER A 3 -59.88 -32.63 -61.81
CA SER A 3 -61.21 -33.21 -61.94
C SER A 3 -61.39 -33.70 -63.37
N GLU A 4 -61.24 -35.01 -63.57
CA GLU A 4 -61.79 -35.73 -64.71
C GLU A 4 -63.30 -35.50 -64.74
N LYS A 5 -63.76 -34.65 -65.68
CA LYS A 5 -65.12 -34.73 -66.19
C LYS A 5 -65.08 -35.58 -67.47
N PRO A 6 -66.03 -36.52 -67.65
CA PRO A 6 -65.97 -37.50 -68.72
C PRO A 6 -66.30 -36.81 -70.05
N GLU A 7 -65.28 -36.58 -70.86
CA GLU A 7 -65.45 -36.00 -72.19
C GLU A 7 -65.91 -37.07 -73.18
N SER A 8 -66.99 -36.73 -73.88
CA SER A 8 -67.60 -37.51 -74.94
C SER A 8 -66.52 -38.06 -75.88
N THR A 9 -66.45 -39.38 -75.92
CA THR A 9 -65.64 -40.17 -76.85
C THR A 9 -66.19 -39.99 -78.27
N ALA A 10 -66.00 -38.79 -78.84
CA ALA A 10 -65.82 -38.66 -80.27
C ALA A 10 -64.62 -39.55 -80.59
N THR A 11 -64.88 -40.64 -81.31
CA THR A 11 -63.97 -41.75 -81.57
C THR A 11 -62.80 -41.27 -82.43
N LEU A 12 -61.90 -40.47 -81.84
CA LEU A 12 -60.70 -39.97 -82.49
C LEU A 12 -59.88 -41.20 -82.89
N CYS A 13 -59.36 -41.19 -84.12
CA CYS A 13 -58.55 -42.28 -84.63
C CYS A 13 -57.16 -42.43 -83.96
N PHE A 14 -56.87 -41.61 -82.93
CA PHE A 14 -55.64 -41.64 -82.14
C PHE A 14 -55.88 -41.28 -80.65
N PRO A 15 -55.08 -41.82 -79.72
CA PRO A 15 -55.08 -41.38 -78.32
C PRO A 15 -54.36 -40.04 -78.13
N ARG A 16 -55.00 -39.07 -77.46
CA ARG A 16 -54.46 -37.70 -77.23
C ARG A 16 -53.13 -37.68 -76.46
N ALA A 17 -52.86 -38.70 -75.64
CA ALA A 17 -51.64 -38.82 -74.83
C ALA A 17 -50.34 -38.98 -75.66
N VAL A 18 -50.44 -39.32 -76.95
CA VAL A 18 -49.27 -39.50 -77.82
C VAL A 18 -48.54 -38.17 -78.07
N PHE A 19 -49.25 -37.03 -78.03
CA PHE A 19 -48.66 -35.69 -78.20
C PHE A 19 -47.93 -35.16 -76.97
N MET A 20 -48.07 -35.82 -75.81
CA MET A 20 -47.40 -35.44 -74.56
C MET A 20 -46.11 -36.23 -74.32
N LYS A 21 -45.72 -37.11 -75.24
CA LYS A 21 -44.46 -37.87 -75.16
C LYS A 21 -43.29 -37.03 -75.66
N GLU A 22 -42.19 -36.99 -74.92
CA GLU A 22 -40.99 -36.20 -75.26
C GLU A 22 -40.35 -36.58 -76.61
N ASN A 23 -40.48 -37.84 -77.04
CA ASN A 23 -39.90 -38.37 -78.29
C ASN A 23 -40.93 -38.50 -79.42
N PHE A 24 -41.86 -37.56 -79.52
CA PHE A 24 -42.90 -37.59 -80.56
C PHE A 24 -42.30 -37.39 -81.96
N SER A 25 -42.54 -38.35 -82.86
CA SER A 25 -42.17 -38.26 -84.28
C SER A 25 -43.43 -38.30 -85.15
N VAL A 26 -43.56 -37.31 -86.03
CA VAL A 26 -44.69 -37.15 -86.96
C VAL A 26 -44.75 -38.32 -87.93
N ASP A 27 -43.60 -38.75 -88.47
CA ASP A 27 -43.53 -39.82 -89.47
C ASP A 27 -43.96 -41.16 -88.89
N THR A 28 -43.51 -41.46 -87.67
CA THR A 28 -43.89 -42.69 -86.96
C THR A 28 -45.39 -42.70 -86.64
N PHE A 29 -45.91 -41.57 -86.15
CA PHE A 29 -47.33 -41.40 -85.81
C PHE A 29 -48.25 -41.58 -87.02
N VAL A 30 -47.94 -40.92 -88.16
CA VAL A 30 -48.74 -41.06 -89.39
C VAL A 30 -48.64 -42.48 -89.94
N SER A 31 -47.48 -43.13 -89.86
CA SER A 31 -47.29 -44.50 -90.35
C SER A 31 -48.13 -45.55 -89.61
N GLU A 32 -48.27 -45.44 -88.29
CA GLU A 32 -49.06 -46.36 -87.47
C GLU A 32 -50.57 -46.16 -87.66
N HIS A 33 -51.02 -44.89 -87.70
CA HIS A 33 -52.43 -44.56 -87.78
C HIS A 33 -53.00 -44.59 -89.21
N ARG A 34 -52.16 -44.53 -90.26
CA ARG A 34 -52.58 -44.72 -91.67
C ARG A 34 -53.08 -46.15 -91.96
N LYS A 35 -52.67 -47.16 -91.17
CA LYS A 35 -53.17 -48.54 -91.31
C LYS A 35 -54.62 -48.72 -90.82
N HIS A 36 -55.08 -47.83 -89.94
CA HIS A 36 -56.35 -47.99 -89.22
C HIS A 36 -57.39 -46.90 -89.56
N ALA A 37 -56.99 -45.80 -90.23
CA ALA A 37 -57.90 -44.74 -90.66
C ALA A 37 -57.40 -44.08 -91.96
N SER A 38 -58.34 -43.53 -92.76
CA SER A 38 -57.99 -42.72 -93.93
C SER A 38 -57.30 -41.42 -93.50
N LEU A 39 -56.34 -40.94 -94.32
CA LEU A 39 -55.58 -39.72 -94.04
C LEU A 39 -56.50 -38.48 -93.90
N GLU A 40 -57.63 -38.47 -94.60
CA GLU A 40 -58.62 -37.39 -94.50
C GLU A 40 -59.29 -37.37 -93.12
N LYS A 41 -59.65 -38.53 -92.58
CA LYS A 41 -60.24 -38.65 -91.24
C LYS A 41 -59.24 -38.30 -90.15
N LEU A 42 -57.96 -38.68 -90.31
CA LEU A 42 -56.89 -38.28 -89.40
C LEU A 42 -56.68 -36.77 -89.36
N ARG A 43 -56.66 -36.12 -90.53
CA ARG A 43 -56.56 -34.65 -90.63
C ARG A 43 -57.73 -33.97 -89.93
N ASP A 44 -58.95 -34.45 -90.17
CA ASP A 44 -60.15 -33.84 -89.62
C ASP A 44 -60.21 -34.01 -88.08
N ASP A 45 -59.85 -35.20 -87.57
CA ASP A 45 -59.74 -35.48 -86.14
C ASP A 45 -58.64 -34.66 -85.45
N LEU A 46 -57.49 -34.46 -86.10
CA LEU A 46 -56.43 -33.56 -85.62
C LEU A 46 -56.90 -32.10 -85.58
N GLY A 47 -57.67 -31.67 -86.58
CA GLY A 47 -58.28 -30.35 -86.63
C GLY A 47 -59.28 -30.13 -85.49
N ILE A 48 -60.07 -31.14 -85.15
CA ILE A 48 -60.99 -31.12 -84.00
C ILE A 48 -60.20 -31.02 -82.68
N HIS A 49 -59.15 -31.82 -82.53
CA HIS A 49 -58.31 -31.79 -81.33
C HIS A 49 -57.60 -30.43 -81.14
N LEU A 50 -57.12 -29.82 -82.23
CA LEU A 50 -56.50 -28.50 -82.20
C LEU A 50 -57.50 -27.40 -81.84
N LYS A 51 -58.73 -27.47 -82.33
CA LYS A 51 -59.80 -26.54 -81.92
C LYS A 51 -60.14 -26.68 -80.44
N PHE A 52 -60.21 -27.91 -79.95
CA PHE A 52 -60.44 -28.19 -78.53
C PHE A 52 -59.31 -27.61 -77.66
N LEU A 53 -58.05 -27.89 -77.99
CA LEU A 53 -56.89 -27.34 -77.26
C LEU A 53 -56.86 -25.81 -77.24
N ARG A 54 -57.19 -25.16 -78.37
CA ARG A 54 -57.30 -23.69 -78.43
C ARG A 54 -58.39 -23.18 -77.50
N SER A 55 -59.55 -23.84 -77.44
CA SER A 55 -60.63 -23.47 -76.53
C SER A 55 -60.20 -23.63 -75.07
N SER A 56 -59.58 -24.76 -74.71
CA SER A 56 -59.13 -25.01 -73.34
C SER A 56 -58.00 -24.06 -72.90
N MET A 57 -57.09 -23.66 -73.80
CA MET A 57 -56.07 -22.67 -73.51
C MET A 57 -56.69 -21.28 -73.23
N ILE A 58 -57.67 -20.87 -74.04
CA ILE A 58 -58.40 -19.63 -73.84
C ILE A 58 -59.16 -19.65 -72.51
N GLU A 59 -59.78 -20.77 -72.15
CA GLU A 59 -60.44 -20.94 -70.85
C GLU A 59 -59.46 -20.86 -69.68
N LEU A 60 -58.28 -21.46 -69.79
CA LEU A 60 -57.26 -21.41 -68.73
C LEU A 60 -56.73 -19.98 -68.54
N ILE A 61 -56.44 -19.28 -69.64
CA ILE A 61 -56.01 -17.87 -69.62
C ILE A 61 -57.11 -17.01 -69.01
N ASN A 62 -58.36 -17.17 -69.45
CA ASN A 62 -59.48 -16.37 -68.94
C ASN A 62 -59.79 -16.65 -67.46
N LYS A 63 -59.57 -17.89 -67.00
CA LYS A 63 -59.77 -18.28 -65.60
C LYS A 63 -58.78 -17.59 -64.67
N ASP A 64 -57.51 -17.53 -65.06
CA ASP A 64 -56.45 -16.94 -64.24
C ASP A 64 -56.20 -15.45 -64.56
N TYR A 65 -56.86 -14.90 -65.58
CA TYR A 65 -56.72 -13.49 -66.02
C TYR A 65 -57.05 -12.50 -64.89
N ALA A 66 -58.11 -12.76 -64.13
CA ALA A 66 -58.54 -11.88 -63.03
C ALA A 66 -57.46 -11.77 -61.94
N ASP A 67 -56.80 -12.88 -61.62
CA ASP A 67 -55.77 -12.93 -60.59
C ASP A 67 -54.48 -12.25 -61.05
N PHE A 68 -54.06 -12.45 -62.31
CA PHE A 68 -52.91 -11.75 -62.89
C PHE A 68 -53.13 -10.23 -62.96
N VAL A 69 -54.31 -9.79 -63.39
CA VAL A 69 -54.64 -8.36 -63.46
C VAL A 69 -54.68 -7.75 -62.05
N ASN A 70 -55.31 -8.41 -61.07
CA ASN A 70 -55.33 -7.94 -59.69
C ASN A 70 -53.94 -7.86 -59.06
N LEU A 71 -53.08 -8.86 -59.29
CA LEU A 71 -51.70 -8.83 -58.78
C LEU A 71 -50.90 -7.68 -59.40
N SER A 72 -51.02 -7.50 -60.72
CA SER A 72 -50.33 -6.41 -61.43
C SER A 72 -50.80 -5.01 -60.98
N ALA A 73 -52.10 -4.83 -60.75
CA ALA A 73 -52.67 -3.58 -60.26
C ALA A 73 -52.24 -3.28 -58.82
N ASN A 74 -52.21 -4.30 -57.96
CA ASN A 74 -51.80 -4.15 -56.56
C ASN A 74 -50.29 -3.90 -56.43
N LEU A 75 -49.44 -4.50 -57.27
CA LEU A 75 -48.00 -4.24 -57.27
C LEU A 75 -47.67 -2.77 -57.60
N VAL A 76 -48.37 -2.21 -58.60
CA VAL A 76 -48.21 -0.80 -59.00
C VAL A 76 -48.72 0.15 -57.91
N GLY A 77 -49.80 -0.23 -57.20
CA GLY A 77 -50.31 0.52 -56.05
C GLY A 77 -49.38 0.48 -54.84
N LEU A 78 -48.70 -0.65 -54.61
CA LEU A 78 -47.80 -0.87 -53.49
C LEU A 78 -46.62 0.12 -53.50
N ASP A 79 -46.09 0.42 -54.68
CA ASP A 79 -44.96 1.33 -54.88
C ASP A 79 -45.30 2.76 -54.44
N LYS A 80 -46.55 3.19 -54.65
CA LYS A 80 -47.06 4.47 -54.17
C LYS A 80 -47.25 4.49 -52.66
N PHE A 81 -47.73 3.39 -52.07
CA PHE A 81 -47.83 3.23 -50.61
C PHE A 81 -46.46 3.24 -49.93
N ILE A 82 -45.47 2.56 -50.51
CA ILE A 82 -44.09 2.56 -50.01
C ILE A 82 -43.53 3.98 -50.05
N LYS A 83 -43.71 4.72 -51.14
CA LYS A 83 -43.27 6.13 -51.22
C LYS A 83 -43.95 7.02 -50.18
N ASN A 84 -45.26 6.85 -49.98
CA ASN A 84 -46.03 7.59 -48.99
C ASN A 84 -45.60 7.32 -47.54
N ILE A 85 -44.99 6.16 -47.26
CA ILE A 85 -44.47 5.80 -45.93
C ILE A 85 -42.99 6.17 -45.78
N SER A 86 -42.20 6.03 -46.85
CA SER A 86 -40.76 6.35 -46.88
C SER A 86 -40.51 7.82 -46.60
N GLN A 87 -41.29 8.73 -47.19
CA GLN A 87 -41.07 10.16 -47.05
C GLN A 87 -41.28 10.67 -45.61
N PRO A 88 -42.38 10.32 -44.89
CA PRO A 88 -42.51 10.64 -43.46
C PRO A 88 -41.45 9.98 -42.58
N LEU A 89 -41.01 8.76 -42.91
CA LEU A 89 -39.94 8.08 -42.18
C LEU A 89 -38.59 8.80 -42.34
N ASP A 90 -38.28 9.28 -43.54
CA ASP A 90 -37.08 10.08 -43.79
C ASP A 90 -37.16 11.42 -43.06
N GLN A 91 -38.33 12.08 -43.06
CA GLN A 91 -38.56 13.31 -42.30
C GLN A 91 -38.38 13.07 -40.79
N LEU A 92 -39.00 12.03 -40.23
CA LEU A 92 -38.84 11.66 -38.83
C LEU A 92 -37.38 11.35 -38.49
N LYS A 93 -36.66 10.66 -39.39
CA LYS A 93 -35.23 10.39 -39.23
C LYS A 93 -34.41 11.68 -39.19
N HIS A 94 -34.72 12.65 -40.03
CA HIS A 94 -34.08 13.97 -39.99
C HIS A 94 -34.38 14.69 -38.68
N GLU A 95 -35.65 14.76 -38.27
CA GLU A 95 -36.05 15.38 -36.99
C GLU A 95 -35.37 14.72 -35.79
N VAL A 96 -35.30 13.38 -35.75
CA VAL A 96 -34.61 12.63 -34.69
C VAL A 96 -33.12 12.93 -34.69
N ASN A 97 -32.47 13.04 -35.86
CA ASN A 97 -31.05 13.39 -35.94
C ASN A 97 -30.79 14.83 -35.51
N ASP A 98 -31.68 15.77 -35.82
CA ASP A 98 -31.57 17.17 -35.39
C ASP A 98 -31.77 17.29 -33.87
N VAL A 99 -32.74 16.57 -33.31
CA VAL A 99 -32.93 16.46 -31.85
C VAL A 99 -31.71 15.81 -31.20
N LYS A 100 -31.14 14.77 -31.80
CA LYS A 100 -29.90 14.16 -31.30
C LYS A 100 -28.74 15.16 -31.30
N ALA A 101 -28.54 15.88 -32.41
CA ALA A 101 -27.46 16.87 -32.53
C ALA A 101 -27.60 18.00 -31.50
N THR A 102 -28.83 18.47 -31.26
CA THR A 102 -29.10 19.48 -30.22
C THR A 102 -28.86 18.94 -28.81
N ILE A 103 -29.24 17.69 -28.52
CA ILE A 103 -28.93 17.04 -27.23
C ILE A 103 -27.41 16.90 -27.03
N ASP A 104 -26.68 16.46 -28.06
CA ASP A 104 -25.23 16.30 -28.00
C ASP A 104 -24.52 17.65 -27.74
N ASP A 105 -25.00 18.74 -28.37
CA ASP A 105 -24.46 20.08 -28.12
C ASP A 105 -24.76 20.56 -26.69
N ILE A 106 -26.00 20.35 -26.19
CA ILE A 106 -26.38 20.68 -24.81
C ILE A 106 -25.54 19.88 -23.81
N LEU A 107 -25.31 18.58 -24.06
CA LEU A 107 -24.47 17.73 -23.22
C LEU A 107 -23.04 18.26 -23.16
N LYS A 108 -22.46 18.63 -24.31
CA LYS A 108 -21.11 19.20 -24.38
C LYS A 108 -21.03 20.53 -23.61
N GLN A 109 -21.96 21.44 -23.84
CA GLN A 109 -22.03 22.71 -23.11
C GLN A 109 -22.18 22.49 -21.59
N SER A 110 -23.03 21.55 -21.18
CA SER A 110 -23.24 21.20 -19.77
C SER A 110 -21.97 20.64 -19.13
N GLN A 111 -21.26 19.75 -19.81
CA GLN A 111 -19.98 19.22 -19.35
C GLN A 111 -18.92 20.33 -19.18
N GLU A 112 -18.80 21.24 -20.15
CA GLU A 112 -17.90 22.38 -20.05
C GLU A 112 -18.25 23.30 -18.87
N GLN A 113 -19.55 23.53 -18.62
CA GLN A 113 -20.01 24.34 -17.49
C GLN A 113 -19.76 23.64 -16.15
N LEU A 114 -19.96 22.32 -16.07
CA LEU A 114 -19.63 21.52 -14.88
C LEU A 114 -18.13 21.56 -14.58
N GLU A 115 -17.29 21.46 -15.60
CA GLU A 115 -15.84 21.53 -15.45
C GLU A 115 -15.38 22.93 -15.03
N LYS A 116 -15.97 24.00 -15.60
CA LYS A 116 -15.77 25.37 -15.12
C LYS A 116 -16.18 25.52 -13.65
N ARG A 117 -17.34 24.99 -13.25
CA ARG A 117 -17.82 25.02 -11.86
C ARG A 117 -16.87 24.26 -10.91
N ARG A 118 -16.34 23.12 -11.34
CA ARG A 118 -15.36 22.34 -10.57
C ARG A 118 -14.09 23.16 -10.31
N ARG A 119 -13.50 23.75 -11.36
CA ARG A 119 -12.29 24.60 -11.25
C ARG A 119 -12.53 25.80 -10.34
N ILE A 120 -13.71 26.44 -10.41
CA ILE A 120 -14.06 27.56 -9.53
C ILE A 120 -14.18 27.09 -8.07
N ARG A 121 -14.78 25.91 -7.81
CA ARG A 121 -14.88 25.34 -6.46
C ARG A 121 -13.50 25.03 -5.87
N GLU A 122 -12.61 24.44 -6.66
CA GLU A 122 -11.23 24.15 -6.25
C GLU A 122 -10.47 25.43 -5.90
N LYS A 123 -10.53 26.46 -6.77
CA LYS A 123 -9.93 27.77 -6.48
C LYS A 123 -10.54 28.45 -5.26
N LYS A 124 -11.86 28.36 -5.08
CA LYS A 124 -12.55 28.91 -3.90
C LYS A 124 -12.08 28.22 -2.62
N ALA A 125 -11.95 26.90 -2.63
CA ALA A 125 -11.44 26.15 -1.48
C ALA A 125 -10.01 26.54 -1.12
N LEU A 126 -9.12 26.71 -2.11
CA LEU A 126 -7.75 27.19 -1.89
C LEU A 126 -7.71 28.58 -1.25
N ILE A 127 -8.52 29.52 -1.75
CA ILE A 127 -8.60 30.88 -1.18
C ILE A 127 -9.16 30.84 0.26
N GLN A 128 -10.15 29.99 0.52
CA GLN A 128 -10.69 29.82 1.87
C GLN A 128 -9.64 29.28 2.84
N ASN A 129 -8.87 28.26 2.42
CA ASN A 129 -7.77 27.72 3.22
C ASN A 129 -6.69 28.78 3.46
N ALA A 130 -6.28 29.53 2.44
CA ALA A 130 -5.30 30.61 2.58
C ALA A 130 -5.79 31.71 3.54
N LYS A 131 -7.07 32.06 3.48
CA LYS A 131 -7.68 33.01 4.42
C LYS A 131 -7.66 32.50 5.87
N ILE A 132 -7.91 31.21 6.07
CA ILE A 132 -7.81 30.57 7.40
C ILE A 132 -6.36 30.65 7.88
N VAL A 133 -5.38 30.26 7.04
CA VAL A 133 -3.96 30.36 7.36
C VAL A 133 -3.58 31.79 7.77
N CYS A 134 -3.88 32.82 6.97
CA CYS A 134 -3.54 34.20 7.34
C CYS A 134 -4.12 34.63 8.69
N LYS A 135 -5.40 34.29 8.94
CA LYS A 135 -6.05 34.62 10.23
C LYS A 135 -5.42 33.86 11.40
N SER A 136 -5.09 32.59 11.20
CA SER A 136 -4.43 31.78 12.22
C SER A 136 -3.00 32.26 12.47
N VAL A 137 -2.25 32.68 11.45
CA VAL A 137 -0.92 33.30 11.61
C VAL A 137 -1.01 34.59 12.42
N GLU A 138 -1.95 35.49 12.10
CA GLU A 138 -2.18 36.70 12.89
C GLU A 138 -2.57 36.39 14.34
N LYS A 139 -3.35 35.32 14.56
CA LYS A 139 -3.73 34.87 15.89
C LYS A 139 -2.53 34.35 16.67
N VAL A 140 -1.72 33.50 16.04
CA VAL A 140 -0.49 32.91 16.59
C VAL A 140 0.53 34.01 16.96
N GLU A 141 0.70 35.03 16.11
CA GLU A 141 1.56 36.18 16.42
C GLU A 141 1.04 37.04 17.58
N ARG A 142 -0.29 37.17 17.73
CA ARG A 142 -0.88 37.88 18.89
C ARG A 142 -0.77 37.09 20.19
N LEU A 143 -0.78 35.77 20.11
CA LEU A 143 -0.61 34.88 21.26
C LEU A 143 0.85 34.80 21.72
N LEU A 144 1.81 35.25 20.90
CA LEU A 144 3.22 35.26 21.24
C LEU A 144 3.50 36.33 22.32
N PRO A 145 4.10 35.95 23.48
CA PRO A 145 4.45 36.91 24.50
C PRO A 145 5.51 37.91 24.01
N PRO A 146 5.47 39.18 24.47
CA PRO A 146 6.52 40.14 24.19
C PRO A 146 7.86 39.66 24.78
N LEU A 147 8.96 39.97 24.10
CA LEU A 147 10.29 39.69 24.64
C LEU A 147 10.52 40.56 25.88
N SER A 148 10.93 39.95 26.98
CA SER A 148 11.45 40.67 28.14
C SER A 148 12.82 41.29 27.81
N ALA A 149 13.27 42.23 28.65
CA ALA A 149 14.57 42.89 28.52
C ALA A 149 15.76 41.90 28.53
N ASP A 150 15.57 40.72 29.14
CA ASP A 150 16.56 39.64 29.20
C ASP A 150 16.50 38.66 28.01
N GLY A 151 15.67 38.95 26.99
CA GLY A 151 15.49 38.08 25.81
C GLY A 151 14.63 36.84 26.06
N THR A 152 14.13 36.63 27.28
CA THR A 152 13.21 35.55 27.66
C THR A 152 11.76 35.97 27.48
N ARG A 153 10.92 35.02 27.03
CA ARG A 153 9.47 35.17 26.98
C ARG A 153 8.87 34.48 28.20
N SER A 154 7.93 35.15 28.87
CA SER A 154 7.13 34.53 29.92
C SER A 154 5.90 33.87 29.27
N TRP A 155 5.80 32.56 29.38
CA TRP A 155 4.75 31.77 28.76
C TRP A 155 3.83 31.20 29.83
N SER A 156 2.52 31.24 29.61
CA SER A 156 1.59 30.44 30.40
C SER A 156 1.37 29.06 29.77
N SER A 157 1.08 28.04 30.59
CA SER A 157 0.79 26.68 30.10
C SER A 157 -0.36 26.69 29.08
N ASP A 158 -1.39 27.51 29.33
CA ASP A 158 -2.55 27.65 28.43
C ASP A 158 -2.17 28.28 27.09
N GLN A 159 -1.27 29.27 27.08
CA GLN A 159 -0.78 29.90 25.85
C GLN A 159 0.05 28.92 25.03
N VAL A 160 0.86 28.09 25.67
CA VAL A 160 1.73 27.11 25.01
C VAL A 160 0.88 26.02 24.33
N GLU A 161 -0.13 25.49 25.01
CA GLU A 161 -1.06 24.51 24.42
C GLU A 161 -1.91 25.10 23.30
N GLN A 162 -2.42 26.32 23.49
CA GLN A 162 -3.19 27.00 22.46
C GLN A 162 -2.32 27.34 21.23
N LEU A 163 -1.07 27.78 21.45
CA LEU A 163 -0.16 28.08 20.35
C LEU A 163 0.22 26.80 19.59
N ALA A 164 0.48 25.70 20.29
CA ALA A 164 0.81 24.41 19.69
C ALA A 164 -0.30 23.87 18.78
N THR A 165 -1.55 23.94 19.23
CA THR A 165 -2.71 23.50 18.44
C THR A 165 -2.93 24.36 17.20
N GLU A 166 -2.79 25.68 17.33
CA GLU A 166 -2.90 26.60 16.19
C GLU A 166 -1.74 26.44 15.20
N VAL A 167 -0.50 26.23 15.68
CA VAL A 167 0.66 25.93 14.82
C VAL A 167 0.44 24.65 14.04
N ASN A 168 -0.02 23.57 14.68
CA ASN A 168 -0.30 22.31 13.99
C ASN A 168 -1.41 22.47 12.93
N GLN A 169 -2.50 23.18 13.27
CA GLN A 169 -3.55 23.50 12.29
C GLN A 169 -3.01 24.30 11.11
N ILE A 170 -2.14 25.29 11.35
CA ILE A 170 -1.52 26.08 10.29
C ILE A 170 -0.64 25.20 9.41
N LEU A 171 0.21 24.35 9.98
CA LEU A 171 1.07 23.43 9.22
C LEU A 171 0.24 22.53 8.28
N PHE A 172 -0.86 21.96 8.78
CA PHE A 172 -1.78 21.15 7.99
C PHE A 172 -2.44 21.93 6.82
N TYR A 173 -2.89 23.17 7.06
CA TYR A 173 -3.49 23.98 6.00
C TYR A 173 -2.44 24.56 5.04
N LEU A 174 -1.22 24.81 5.50
CA LEU A 174 -0.09 25.28 4.71
C LEU A 174 0.36 24.21 3.70
N GLU A 175 0.41 22.94 4.10
CA GLU A 175 0.71 21.82 3.20
C GLU A 175 -0.28 21.76 2.03
N LYS A 176 -1.57 21.97 2.32
CA LYS A 176 -2.63 22.04 1.30
C LYS A 176 -2.58 23.29 0.42
N CYS A 177 -1.87 24.33 0.84
CA CYS A 177 -1.77 25.62 0.14
C CYS A 177 -0.41 25.84 -0.53
N TYR A 178 0.49 24.86 -0.54
CA TYR A 178 1.87 24.99 -1.03
C TYR A 178 1.98 25.57 -2.45
N GLN A 179 0.98 25.36 -3.30
CA GLN A 179 0.94 25.85 -4.68
C GLN A 179 0.72 27.37 -4.80
N VAL A 180 0.36 28.06 -3.72
CA VAL A 180 0.09 29.51 -3.72
C VAL A 180 1.36 30.26 -3.31
N LYS A 181 1.78 31.28 -4.06
CA LYS A 181 2.96 32.11 -3.73
C LYS A 181 2.93 32.70 -2.31
N LEU A 182 1.73 32.98 -1.80
CA LEU A 182 1.48 33.46 -0.43
C LEU A 182 1.93 32.45 0.66
N ALA A 183 1.99 31.15 0.34
CA ALA A 183 2.37 30.12 1.30
C ALA A 183 3.82 30.27 1.76
N GLY A 184 4.73 30.77 0.91
CA GLY A 184 6.13 30.97 1.29
C GLY A 184 6.32 32.05 2.37
N GLU A 185 5.68 33.21 2.21
CA GLU A 185 5.75 34.30 3.19
C GLU A 185 5.09 33.91 4.52
N MET A 186 3.94 33.24 4.46
CA MET A 186 3.24 32.77 5.66
C MET A 186 4.02 31.64 6.35
N ALA A 187 4.66 30.75 5.60
CA ALA A 187 5.54 29.72 6.15
C ALA A 187 6.70 30.32 6.93
N GLN A 188 7.37 31.35 6.40
CA GLN A 188 8.46 32.02 7.11
C GLN A 188 8.00 32.66 8.43
N ARG A 189 6.85 33.32 8.43
CA ARG A 189 6.28 33.92 9.66
C ARG A 189 5.93 32.86 10.71
N VAL A 190 5.32 31.76 10.27
CA VAL A 190 5.00 30.62 11.14
C VAL A 190 6.26 29.96 11.67
N ASP A 191 7.31 29.85 10.85
CA ASP A 191 8.59 29.26 11.24
C ASP A 191 9.28 30.04 12.36
N VAL A 192 9.21 31.39 12.31
CA VAL A 192 9.71 32.25 13.41
C VAL A 192 8.97 31.97 14.72
N VAL A 193 7.64 31.86 14.68
CA VAL A 193 6.84 31.57 15.88
C VAL A 193 7.06 30.14 16.37
N THR A 194 7.16 29.18 15.44
CA THR A 194 7.43 27.77 15.74
C THR A 194 8.81 27.62 16.39
N SER A 195 9.82 28.32 15.87
CA SER A 195 11.17 28.35 16.45
C SER A 195 11.19 28.97 17.84
N ALA A 196 10.44 30.05 18.06
CA ALA A 196 10.31 30.68 19.38
C ALA A 196 9.61 29.77 20.40
N LEU A 197 8.56 29.07 19.99
CA LEU A 197 7.86 28.07 20.81
C LEU A 197 8.79 26.89 21.11
N GLN A 198 9.53 26.40 20.11
CA GLN A 198 10.50 25.34 20.29
C GLN A 198 11.57 25.73 21.31
N GLN A 199 12.23 26.88 21.16
CA GLN A 199 13.24 27.34 22.13
C GLN A 199 12.70 27.41 23.56
N HIS A 200 11.44 27.80 23.73
CA HIS A 200 10.80 27.79 25.04
C HIS A 200 10.55 26.37 25.57
N LEU A 201 10.01 25.47 24.73
CA LEU A 201 9.77 24.07 25.10
C LEU A 201 11.08 23.36 25.46
N GLU A 202 12.15 23.59 24.70
CA GLU A 202 13.49 23.07 24.97
C GLU A 202 14.03 23.57 26.31
N GLY A 203 13.93 24.87 26.58
CA GLY A 203 14.36 25.46 27.85
C GLY A 203 13.55 24.95 29.04
N SER A 204 12.22 24.89 28.90
CA SER A 204 11.30 24.39 29.93
C SER A 204 11.54 22.90 30.21
N PHE A 205 11.78 22.09 29.19
CA PHE A 205 12.13 20.68 29.33
C PHE A 205 13.42 20.49 30.13
N LEU A 206 14.49 21.22 29.80
CA LEU A 206 15.76 21.13 30.52
C LEU A 206 15.64 21.62 31.98
N GLN A 207 14.85 22.67 32.21
CA GLN A 207 14.55 23.16 33.55
C GLN A 207 13.78 22.11 34.35
N SER A 208 12.73 21.52 33.77
CA SER A 208 11.89 20.49 34.39
C SER A 208 12.68 19.23 34.75
N ILE A 209 13.65 18.81 33.93
CA ILE A 209 14.57 17.70 34.26
C ILE A 209 15.49 18.05 35.44
N SER A 210 15.86 19.33 35.58
CA SER A 210 16.74 19.81 36.65
C SER A 210 15.99 19.97 37.98
N THR A 211 14.72 20.40 37.93
CA THR A 211 13.86 20.63 39.11
C THR A 211 12.97 19.45 39.49
N ASP A 212 13.01 18.35 38.71
CA ASP A 212 12.22 17.12 38.91
C ASP A 212 10.69 17.37 38.97
N ASN A 213 10.22 18.36 38.20
CA ASN A 213 8.81 18.73 38.18
C ASN A 213 8.03 17.91 37.13
N GLN A 214 7.35 16.86 37.58
CA GLN A 214 6.56 15.95 36.73
C GLN A 214 5.39 16.64 35.99
N SER A 215 4.80 17.68 36.60
CA SER A 215 3.64 18.39 36.02
C SER A 215 4.02 19.25 34.82
N GLU A 216 5.12 20.00 34.92
CA GLU A 216 5.67 20.78 33.81
C GLU A 216 6.21 19.85 32.72
N LEU A 217 6.84 18.73 33.10
CA LEU A 217 7.35 17.74 32.16
C LEU A 217 6.24 17.14 31.29
N SER A 218 5.13 16.72 31.92
CA SER A 218 3.98 16.15 31.22
C SER A 218 3.29 17.17 30.30
N SER A 219 3.17 18.43 30.74
CA SER A 219 2.64 19.51 29.91
C SER A 219 3.52 19.76 28.68
N VAL A 220 4.85 19.88 28.87
CA VAL A 220 5.81 20.12 27.79
C VAL A 220 5.84 18.94 26.80
N LEU A 221 5.84 17.70 27.28
CA LEU A 221 5.83 16.52 26.40
C LEU A 221 4.52 16.37 25.64
N ARG A 222 3.38 16.69 26.27
CA ARG A 222 2.07 16.71 25.61
C ARG A 222 2.03 17.74 24.50
N VAL A 223 2.55 18.94 24.76
CA VAL A 223 2.66 20.00 23.76
C VAL A 223 3.60 19.60 22.62
N CYS A 224 4.74 18.96 22.91
CA CYS A 224 5.64 18.51 21.86
C CYS A 224 5.04 17.38 21.01
N ALA A 225 4.18 16.54 21.60
CA ALA A 225 3.44 15.52 20.88
C ALA A 225 2.36 16.14 19.97
N THR A 226 1.67 17.21 20.40
CA THR A 226 0.67 17.89 19.55
C THR A 226 1.29 18.64 18.37
N ILE A 227 2.56 19.02 18.44
CA ILE A 227 3.33 19.66 17.35
C ILE A 227 4.02 18.60 16.45
N ASP A 228 3.87 17.30 16.75
CA ASP A 228 4.51 16.18 16.02
C ASP A 228 6.06 16.27 16.01
N ARG A 229 6.64 16.71 17.14
CA ARG A 229 8.09 16.92 17.32
C ARG A 229 8.70 15.93 18.32
N ILE A 230 8.21 14.69 18.30
CA ILE A 230 8.63 13.63 19.23
C ILE A 230 10.13 13.32 19.10
N THR A 231 10.60 13.13 17.86
CA THR A 231 12.00 12.80 17.55
C THR A 231 12.98 13.92 17.90
N SER A 232 12.58 15.18 17.68
CA SER A 232 13.41 16.35 18.03
C SER A 232 13.64 16.47 19.53
N MET A 233 12.63 16.14 20.34
CA MET A 233 12.74 16.13 21.80
C MET A 233 13.62 14.98 22.29
N GLU A 234 13.49 13.79 21.71
CA GLU A 234 14.36 12.64 22.01
C GLU A 234 15.82 12.96 21.67
N GLU A 235 16.08 13.59 20.52
CA GLU A 235 17.43 14.02 20.14
C GLU A 235 17.96 15.15 21.02
N LEU A 236 17.11 16.06 21.49
CA LEU A 236 17.53 17.07 22.45
C LEU A 236 17.95 16.44 23.77
N PHE A 237 17.15 15.52 24.30
CA PHE A 237 17.48 14.78 25.52
C PHE A 237 18.80 14.03 25.34
N ARG A 238 18.97 13.37 24.19
CA ARG A 238 20.19 12.69 23.77
C ARG A 238 21.42 13.62 23.84
N ARG A 239 21.36 14.79 23.18
CA ARG A 239 22.51 15.70 23.03
C ARG A 239 22.82 16.50 24.29
N LYS A 240 21.80 16.94 25.03
CA LYS A 240 21.95 17.91 26.14
C LYS A 240 22.03 17.25 27.51
N VAL A 241 21.43 16.08 27.70
CA VAL A 241 21.38 15.41 29.01
C VAL A 241 22.20 14.13 29.00
N VAL A 242 21.96 13.22 28.04
CA VAL A 242 22.64 11.91 27.99
C VAL A 242 24.11 12.05 27.58
N ALA A 243 24.40 12.74 26.49
CA ALA A 243 25.74 12.86 25.95
C ALA A 243 26.78 13.44 26.94
N PRO A 244 26.54 14.54 27.69
CA PRO A 244 27.55 15.01 28.66
C PRO A 244 27.82 13.99 29.77
N VAL A 245 26.77 13.38 30.34
CA VAL A 245 26.92 12.39 31.41
C VAL A 245 27.66 11.16 30.90
N PHE A 246 27.31 10.66 29.71
CA PHE A 246 27.94 9.46 29.16
C PHE A 246 29.35 9.73 28.66
N ARG A 247 29.67 10.97 28.27
CA ARG A 247 31.06 11.36 27.99
C ARG A 247 31.94 11.33 29.24
N ASP A 248 31.39 11.54 30.43
CA ASP A 248 32.14 11.49 31.68
C ASP A 248 32.22 10.06 32.23
N ILE A 249 31.17 9.25 32.04
CA ILE A 249 31.14 7.84 32.46
C ILE A 249 32.02 6.97 31.54
N VAL A 250 31.93 7.15 30.22
CA VAL A 250 32.66 6.35 29.22
C VAL A 250 34.00 7.02 28.91
N LEU A 251 34.85 7.13 29.94
CA LEU A 251 36.25 7.55 29.83
C LEU A 251 37.15 6.31 29.87
N GLU A 252 38.16 6.27 29.01
CA GLU A 252 39.11 5.13 28.95
C GLU A 252 39.81 4.89 30.30
N LYS A 253 40.10 5.97 31.06
CA LYS A 253 40.64 5.89 32.42
C LYS A 253 39.68 5.22 33.40
N VAL A 254 38.39 5.54 33.32
CA VAL A 254 37.35 4.96 34.20
C VAL A 254 37.14 3.48 33.87
N ILE A 255 37.21 3.11 32.59
CA ILE A 255 37.15 1.71 32.15
C ILE A 255 38.37 0.91 32.64
N GLN A 256 39.55 1.54 32.71
CA GLN A 256 40.76 0.93 33.26
C GLN A 256 40.71 0.80 34.79
N GLU A 257 40.10 1.75 35.50
CA GLU A 257 40.05 1.77 36.97
C GLU A 257 38.88 0.96 37.57
N THR A 258 37.69 1.00 36.96
CA THR A 258 36.46 0.39 37.51
C THR A 258 35.99 -0.84 36.72
N GLY A 259 36.63 -1.12 35.59
CA GLY A 259 36.20 -2.16 34.67
C GLY A 259 34.89 -1.84 33.96
N LEU A 260 34.56 -2.64 32.96
CA LEU A 260 33.37 -2.47 32.13
C LEU A 260 32.05 -2.61 32.93
N GLY A 261 32.04 -3.44 33.98
CA GLY A 261 30.88 -3.61 34.87
C GLY A 261 30.55 -2.38 35.72
N GLY A 262 31.55 -1.58 36.10
CA GLY A 262 31.35 -0.33 36.82
C GLY A 262 30.67 0.72 35.95
N VAL A 263 31.11 0.84 34.69
CA VAL A 263 30.49 1.69 33.68
C VAL A 263 29.03 1.31 33.44
N TYR A 264 28.72 0.01 33.28
CA TYR A 264 27.35 -0.46 33.12
C TYR A 264 26.47 -0.11 34.33
N SER A 265 26.99 -0.29 35.54
CA SER A 265 26.27 0.04 36.77
C SER A 265 25.95 1.54 36.89
N GLN A 266 26.88 2.41 36.47
CA GLN A 266 26.67 3.86 36.46
C GLN A 266 25.64 4.29 35.41
N VAL A 267 25.62 3.64 34.23
CA VAL A 267 24.58 3.86 33.22
C VAL A 267 23.21 3.45 33.74
N ILE A 268 23.08 2.27 34.36
CA ILE A 268 21.82 1.82 34.96
C ILE A 268 21.37 2.77 36.08
N LEU A 269 22.29 3.25 36.92
CA LEU A 269 21.96 4.24 37.95
C LEU A 269 21.44 5.55 37.35
N PHE A 270 22.04 6.03 36.25
CA PHE A 270 21.55 7.21 35.55
C PHE A 270 20.14 6.99 34.99
N VAL A 271 19.88 5.85 34.34
CA VAL A 271 18.55 5.53 33.82
C VAL A 271 17.53 5.45 34.95
N ASN A 272 17.88 4.79 36.06
CA ASN A 272 16.98 4.63 37.20
C ASN A 272 16.74 5.92 38.00
N THR A 273 17.58 6.96 37.85
CA THR A 273 17.40 8.23 38.58
C THR A 273 16.82 9.35 37.71
N LYS A 274 17.34 9.51 36.48
CA LYS A 274 16.95 10.60 35.59
C LYS A 274 15.92 10.21 34.54
N CYS A 275 15.92 8.95 34.09
CA CYS A 275 14.90 8.46 33.16
C CYS A 275 13.64 7.97 33.88
N GLU A 276 13.67 7.70 35.19
CA GLU A 276 12.49 7.27 35.94
C GLU A 276 11.34 8.29 35.87
N VAL A 277 11.67 9.57 36.00
CA VAL A 277 10.72 10.70 35.93
C VAL A 277 10.09 10.78 34.54
N LEU A 278 10.89 10.61 33.49
CA LEU A 278 10.42 10.58 32.11
C LEU A 278 9.54 9.34 31.85
N LEU A 279 9.95 8.17 32.34
CA LEU A 279 9.21 6.91 32.20
C LEU A 279 7.88 6.92 32.96
N ASN A 280 7.81 7.60 34.11
CA ASN A 280 6.55 7.82 34.83
C ASN A 280 5.57 8.65 34.00
N VAL A 281 6.06 9.63 33.24
CA VAL A 281 5.24 10.53 32.42
C VAL A 281 4.87 9.93 31.06
N THR A 282 5.74 9.11 30.44
CA THR A 282 5.53 8.57 29.09
C THR A 282 4.82 7.23 29.05
N VAL A 283 5.04 6.35 30.05
CA VAL A 283 4.46 5.00 30.08
C VAL A 283 3.16 4.97 30.88
N GLY A 284 2.96 5.96 31.75
CA GLY A 284 1.84 5.96 32.70
C GLY A 284 2.02 4.97 33.82
N THR A 285 1.72 5.40 35.04
CA THR A 285 1.65 4.51 36.19
C THR A 285 0.37 3.67 36.07
N PRO A 286 0.43 2.34 36.19
CA PRO A 286 -0.77 1.51 36.18
C PRO A 286 -1.71 1.93 37.34
N GLY A 287 -2.84 2.56 37.01
CA GLY A 287 -3.85 3.00 37.99
C GLY A 287 -4.07 4.52 38.14
N MET A 288 -3.32 5.38 37.44
CA MET A 288 -3.62 6.82 37.34
C MET A 288 -4.39 7.11 36.03
N SER A 289 -5.42 7.95 36.12
CA SER A 289 -6.30 8.32 35.00
C SER A 289 -5.51 8.82 33.77
N ASP A 290 -5.96 8.41 32.58
CA ASP A 290 -5.39 8.62 31.24
C ASP A 290 -5.13 10.07 30.79
N THR A 291 -5.18 11.05 31.67
CA THR A 291 -5.05 12.49 31.34
C THR A 291 -3.64 13.05 31.49
N SER A 292 -2.72 12.33 32.13
CA SER A 292 -1.33 12.75 32.35
C SER A 292 -0.28 11.95 31.57
N THR A 293 -0.68 10.90 30.87
CA THR A 293 0.22 9.99 30.15
C THR A 293 0.42 10.46 28.72
N VAL A 294 1.67 10.71 28.34
CA VAL A 294 1.99 11.14 26.96
C VAL A 294 2.57 9.95 26.20
N SER A 295 1.69 9.21 25.53
CA SER A 295 2.08 8.05 24.71
C SER A 295 2.76 8.49 23.42
N GLY A 296 3.88 7.84 23.08
CA GLY A 296 4.59 8.05 21.80
C GLY A 296 6.10 8.26 21.90
N TYR A 297 6.61 8.59 23.09
CA TYR A 297 8.05 8.78 23.31
C TYR A 297 8.75 7.48 23.71
N ASP A 298 9.94 7.25 23.18
CA ASP A 298 10.83 6.18 23.59
C ASP A 298 12.26 6.71 23.76
N PHE A 299 12.48 7.40 24.88
CA PHE A 299 13.76 7.99 25.25
C PHE A 299 14.86 6.94 25.50
N ILE A 300 14.51 5.73 25.94
CA ILE A 300 15.53 4.70 26.20
C ILE A 300 16.11 4.20 24.87
N SER A 301 15.24 3.77 23.96
CA SER A 301 15.68 3.27 22.65
C SER A 301 16.22 4.40 21.79
N HIS A 302 15.56 5.55 21.72
CA HIS A 302 15.94 6.61 20.78
C HIS A 302 16.87 7.69 21.36
N ALA A 303 17.28 7.64 22.63
CA ALA A 303 18.25 8.61 23.16
C ALA A 303 19.35 7.96 23.98
N VAL A 304 19.01 7.11 24.94
CA VAL A 304 20.00 6.52 25.86
C VAL A 304 20.88 5.49 25.17
N TRP A 305 20.27 4.50 24.51
CA TRP A 305 21.00 3.39 23.87
C TRP A 305 21.95 3.82 22.73
N PRO A 306 21.54 4.68 21.77
CA PRO A 306 22.39 5.02 20.63
C PRO A 306 23.63 5.80 21.04
N GLU A 307 23.51 6.69 22.04
CA GLU A 307 24.68 7.41 22.58
C GLU A 307 25.62 6.48 23.31
N PHE A 308 25.08 5.56 24.13
CA PHE A 308 25.91 4.58 24.82
C PHE A 308 26.70 3.72 23.84
N ALA A 309 26.01 3.12 22.87
CA ALA A 309 26.61 2.25 21.86
C ALA A 309 27.67 3.02 21.07
N MET A 310 27.37 4.21 20.58
CA MET A 310 28.32 5.04 19.83
C MET A 310 29.56 5.41 20.67
N LEU A 311 29.39 5.82 21.93
CA LEU A 311 30.49 6.22 22.79
C LEU A 311 31.39 5.04 23.16
N LEU A 312 30.81 3.87 23.47
CA LEU A 312 31.59 2.68 23.78
C LEU A 312 32.39 2.20 22.58
N GLU A 313 31.79 2.23 21.39
CA GLU A 313 32.47 1.86 20.14
C GLU A 313 33.62 2.79 19.78
N THR A 314 33.42 4.10 19.97
CA THR A 314 34.41 5.11 19.59
C THR A 314 35.58 5.16 20.59
N ARG A 315 35.28 5.03 21.89
CA ARG A 315 36.26 5.26 22.96
C ARG A 315 36.87 3.98 23.52
N ALA A 316 36.22 2.84 23.33
CA ALA A 316 36.69 1.57 23.86
C ALA A 316 36.56 0.42 22.84
N PRO A 317 37.12 0.55 21.62
CA PRO A 317 37.06 -0.51 20.60
C PRO A 317 37.74 -1.80 21.06
N LEU A 318 38.71 -1.70 21.98
CA LEU A 318 39.42 -2.83 22.56
C LEU A 318 38.53 -3.72 23.44
N VAL A 319 37.36 -3.26 23.86
CA VAL A 319 36.38 -4.08 24.60
C VAL A 319 35.90 -5.25 23.75
N PHE A 320 35.77 -5.04 22.43
CA PHE A 320 35.29 -6.04 21.46
C PHE A 320 36.40 -6.96 20.91
N ALA A 321 37.65 -6.77 21.33
CA ALA A 321 38.77 -7.56 20.83
C ALA A 321 38.67 -9.02 21.32
N SER A 322 38.70 -9.96 20.38
CA SER A 322 38.64 -11.40 20.65
C SER A 322 39.98 -12.04 21.04
N GLY A 323 41.05 -11.25 21.15
CA GLY A 323 42.41 -11.75 21.33
C GLY A 323 42.67 -12.53 22.63
N ASN A 324 41.88 -12.29 23.68
CA ASN A 324 41.88 -13.12 24.89
C ASN A 324 40.48 -13.71 25.11
N PRO A 325 40.28 -15.01 24.90
CA PRO A 325 38.98 -15.64 25.02
C PRO A 325 38.36 -15.54 26.44
N ASP A 326 39.15 -15.57 27.51
CA ASP A 326 38.63 -15.43 28.89
C ASP A 326 38.10 -14.02 29.16
N GLN A 327 38.86 -13.00 28.76
CA GLN A 327 38.43 -11.62 28.90
C GLN A 327 37.27 -11.28 27.97
N PHE A 328 37.24 -11.84 26.76
CA PHE A 328 36.13 -11.67 25.83
C PHE A 328 34.83 -12.27 26.40
N HIS A 329 34.89 -13.49 26.96
CA HIS A 329 33.73 -14.13 27.58
C HIS A 329 33.22 -13.35 28.81
N ALA A 330 34.13 -12.87 29.67
CA ALA A 330 33.77 -12.04 30.82
C ALA A 330 33.09 -10.73 30.39
N ARG A 331 33.68 -9.99 29.44
CA ARG A 331 33.12 -8.73 28.93
C ARG A 331 31.78 -8.92 28.21
N TYR A 332 31.67 -9.97 27.39
CA TYR A 332 30.41 -10.34 26.73
C TYR A 332 29.32 -10.69 27.74
N SER A 333 29.64 -11.49 28.76
CA SER A 333 28.69 -11.86 29.82
C SER A 333 28.21 -10.63 30.60
N SER A 334 29.13 -9.73 30.98
CA SER A 334 28.76 -8.46 31.64
C SER A 334 27.90 -7.57 30.75
N THR A 335 28.16 -7.56 29.43
CA THR A 335 27.34 -6.82 28.46
C THR A 335 25.93 -7.39 28.38
N MET A 336 25.80 -8.73 28.34
CA MET A 336 24.49 -9.40 28.29
C MET A 336 23.69 -9.18 29.58
N GLU A 337 24.34 -9.23 30.74
CA GLU A 337 23.69 -8.92 32.02
C GLU A 337 23.25 -7.46 32.09
N PHE A 338 24.07 -6.53 31.59
CA PHE A 338 23.70 -5.13 31.47
C PHE A 338 22.49 -4.94 30.54
N LEU A 339 22.48 -5.60 29.37
CA LEU A 339 21.34 -5.55 28.44
C LEU A 339 20.07 -6.09 29.09
N GLU A 340 20.15 -7.19 29.84
CA GLU A 340 19.01 -7.73 30.58
C GLU A 340 18.51 -6.75 31.65
N GLN A 341 19.43 -6.09 32.37
CA GLN A 341 19.07 -5.06 33.35
C GLN A 341 18.42 -3.84 32.67
N LEU A 342 18.94 -3.39 31.53
CA LEU A 342 18.37 -2.29 30.76
C LEU A 342 16.98 -2.63 30.23
N GLU A 343 16.79 -3.86 29.73
CA GLU A 343 15.48 -4.37 29.29
C GLU A 343 14.48 -4.47 30.44
N ARG A 344 14.92 -4.80 31.67
CA ARG A 344 14.06 -4.78 32.87
C ARG A 344 13.64 -3.35 33.25
N THR A 345 14.48 -2.36 32.98
CA THR A 345 14.13 -0.95 33.18
C THR A 345 13.09 -0.47 32.17
N CYS A 346 13.00 -1.10 30.99
CA CYS A 346 11.89 -0.89 30.06
C CYS A 346 10.59 -1.51 30.61
N ARG A 347 9.68 -0.68 31.13
CA ARG A 347 8.46 -1.12 31.83
C ARG A 347 7.44 -1.86 30.96
N THR A 348 7.56 -1.85 29.64
CA THR A 348 6.62 -2.46 28.70
C THR A 348 7.31 -3.41 27.72
N ALA A 349 6.64 -4.52 27.39
CA ALA A 349 7.14 -5.49 26.42
C ALA A 349 7.33 -4.89 25.02
N GLU A 350 6.49 -3.92 24.65
CA GLU A 350 6.63 -3.19 23.38
C GLU A 350 7.89 -2.33 23.32
N ALA A 351 8.26 -1.67 24.41
CA ALA A 351 9.49 -0.87 24.46
C ALA A 351 10.74 -1.75 24.32
N VAL A 352 10.73 -2.94 24.94
CA VAL A 352 11.81 -3.93 24.77
C VAL A 352 11.93 -4.40 23.32
N LEU A 353 10.80 -4.67 22.64
CA LEU A 353 10.81 -5.05 21.24
C LEU A 353 11.36 -3.93 20.35
N ARG A 354 10.99 -2.67 20.60
CA ARG A 354 11.50 -1.51 19.85
C ARG A 354 13.00 -1.32 20.06
N LEU A 355 13.49 -1.48 21.29
CA LEU A 355 14.92 -1.42 21.61
C LEU A 355 15.71 -2.48 20.83
N ARG A 356 15.22 -3.72 20.79
CA ARG A 356 15.87 -4.82 20.06
C ARG A 356 15.84 -4.65 18.54
N GLN A 357 14.77 -4.06 17.99
CA GLN A 357 14.62 -3.79 16.56
C GLN A 357 15.46 -2.59 16.09
N GLN A 358 16.12 -1.89 16.99
CA GLN A 358 16.87 -0.71 16.64
C GLN A 358 18.17 -1.06 15.90
N PRO A 359 18.51 -0.37 14.78
CA PRO A 359 19.72 -0.67 14.01
C PRO A 359 21.02 -0.56 14.82
N SER A 360 21.08 0.35 15.80
CA SER A 360 22.25 0.48 16.68
C SER A 360 22.40 -0.70 17.64
N TYR A 361 21.30 -1.34 18.04
CA TYR A 361 21.32 -2.53 18.89
C TYR A 361 21.86 -3.75 18.12
N GLU A 362 21.34 -3.98 16.92
CA GLU A 362 21.82 -5.05 16.04
C GLU A 362 23.28 -4.85 15.64
N ALA A 363 23.67 -3.62 15.25
CA ALA A 363 25.05 -3.30 14.90
C ALA A 363 26.01 -3.51 16.07
N TYR A 364 25.60 -3.15 17.28
CA TYR A 364 26.40 -3.36 18.49
C TYR A 364 26.60 -4.85 18.80
N LEU A 365 25.56 -5.67 18.67
CA LEU A 365 25.66 -7.12 18.84
C LEU A 365 26.52 -7.78 17.75
N ALA A 366 26.39 -7.33 16.51
CA ALA A 366 27.17 -7.84 15.38
C ALA A 366 28.68 -7.60 15.53
N LYS A 367 29.10 -6.62 16.33
CA LYS A 367 30.53 -6.37 16.63
C LYS A 367 31.16 -7.44 17.50
N TRP A 368 30.36 -8.19 18.25
CA TRP A 368 30.86 -9.34 18.99
C TRP A 368 31.08 -10.50 18.02
N ASN A 369 32.32 -10.70 17.63
CA ASN A 369 32.74 -11.76 16.71
C ASN A 369 32.70 -13.15 17.38
N LEU A 370 31.50 -13.64 17.69
CA LEU A 370 31.26 -14.96 18.27
C LEU A 370 31.92 -16.09 17.48
N PRO A 371 31.94 -16.11 16.13
CA PRO A 371 32.62 -17.16 15.38
C PRO A 371 34.13 -17.24 15.68
N VAL A 372 34.81 -16.09 15.77
CA VAL A 372 36.24 -16.02 16.08
C VAL A 372 36.49 -16.45 17.52
N TYR A 373 35.62 -16.05 18.45
CA TYR A 373 35.68 -16.50 19.84
C TYR A 373 35.59 -18.03 19.95
N PHE A 374 34.58 -18.65 19.31
CA PHE A 374 34.43 -20.10 19.34
C PHE A 374 35.60 -20.83 18.67
N GLN A 375 36.19 -20.26 17.62
CA GLN A 375 37.38 -20.81 16.97
C GLN A 375 38.60 -20.76 17.89
N LEU A 376 38.86 -19.63 18.55
CA LEU A 376 39.98 -19.50 19.49
C LEU A 376 39.79 -20.43 20.70
N ARG A 377 38.57 -20.50 21.26
CA ARG A 377 38.26 -21.46 22.32
C ARG A 377 38.45 -22.89 21.89
N PHE A 378 38.01 -23.26 20.69
CA PHE A 378 38.21 -24.60 20.17
C PHE A 378 39.70 -24.93 20.03
N GLN A 379 40.51 -24.00 19.51
CA GLN A 379 41.97 -24.18 19.40
C GLN A 379 42.65 -24.31 20.77
N ASP A 380 42.24 -23.51 21.75
CA ASP A 380 42.75 -23.61 23.12
C ASP A 380 42.42 -24.98 23.72
N ILE A 381 41.17 -25.41 23.64
CA ILE A 381 40.70 -26.71 24.18
C ILE A 381 41.41 -27.86 23.46
N ALA A 382 41.48 -27.82 22.12
CA ALA A 382 42.12 -28.84 21.31
C ALA A 382 43.62 -28.95 21.64
N SER A 383 44.35 -27.83 21.76
CA SER A 383 45.77 -27.87 22.09
C SER A 383 46.05 -28.42 23.49
N HIS A 384 45.22 -28.07 24.49
CA HIS A 384 45.35 -28.60 25.86
C HIS A 384 45.03 -30.10 25.90
N LEU A 385 44.03 -30.54 25.13
CA LEU A 385 43.68 -31.94 25.01
C LEU A 385 44.77 -32.73 24.30
N GLU A 386 45.26 -32.25 23.16
CA GLU A 386 46.36 -32.87 22.39
C GLU A 386 47.62 -33.00 23.24
N THR A 387 47.98 -31.95 23.99
CA THR A 387 49.12 -31.97 24.92
C THR A 387 48.92 -33.00 26.04
N SER A 388 47.70 -33.13 26.55
CA SER A 388 47.38 -34.14 27.57
C SER A 388 47.43 -35.56 27.00
N LEU A 389 46.98 -35.73 25.75
CA LEU A 389 46.99 -37.01 25.02
C LEU A 389 48.40 -37.48 24.64
N LEU A 390 49.42 -36.61 24.67
CA LEU A 390 50.83 -37.04 24.56
C LEU A 390 51.26 -37.93 25.75
N GLN A 391 50.56 -37.88 26.88
CA GLN A 391 50.78 -38.73 28.07
C GLN A 391 49.48 -39.41 28.54
N PRO A 392 48.89 -40.32 27.74
CA PRO A 392 47.52 -40.79 27.92
C PRO A 392 47.30 -41.62 29.20
N LEU A 393 48.38 -42.18 29.77
CA LEU A 393 48.36 -43.05 30.95
C LEU A 393 48.76 -42.33 32.25
N LYS A 394 48.95 -41.00 32.23
CA LYS A 394 49.30 -40.25 33.43
C LYS A 394 48.10 -40.26 34.38
N ARG A 395 48.25 -40.98 35.49
CA ARG A 395 47.26 -41.04 36.57
C ARG A 395 47.26 -39.75 37.35
N ASN A 396 46.07 -39.36 37.75
CA ASN A 396 45.87 -38.14 38.49
C ASN A 396 46.21 -38.30 39.99
N LYS A 397 46.28 -37.19 40.74
CA LYS A 397 46.50 -37.27 42.20
C LYS A 397 45.39 -38.08 42.88
N PRO A 398 45.68 -38.84 43.95
CA PRO A 398 44.65 -39.60 44.66
C PRO A 398 43.64 -38.62 45.28
N GLY A 399 42.39 -38.67 44.80
CA GLY A 399 41.30 -37.78 45.22
C GLY A 399 40.63 -36.95 44.11
N ALA A 400 41.09 -37.03 42.86
CA ALA A 400 40.48 -36.33 41.72
C ALA A 400 39.24 -37.08 41.16
N GLU A 401 38.29 -36.34 40.58
CA GLU A 401 37.05 -36.88 40.00
C GLU A 401 37.29 -37.83 38.81
N PHE A 402 38.43 -37.68 38.11
CA PHE A 402 38.81 -38.51 36.96
C PHE A 402 40.15 -39.22 37.17
N HIS A 403 40.19 -40.49 36.73
CA HIS A 403 41.33 -41.40 36.94
C HIS A 403 42.55 -41.09 36.04
N THR A 404 42.35 -40.43 34.89
CA THR A 404 43.42 -40.02 33.98
C THR A 404 43.41 -38.51 33.78
N SER A 405 44.60 -37.93 33.65
CA SER A 405 44.76 -36.48 33.48
C SER A 405 44.13 -35.96 32.18
N CYS A 406 43.93 -36.82 31.17
CA CYS A 406 43.29 -36.45 29.91
C CYS A 406 41.80 -36.11 30.08
N TYR A 407 41.07 -36.91 30.88
CA TYR A 407 39.65 -36.67 31.10
C TYR A 407 39.41 -35.49 32.05
N GLU A 408 40.29 -35.29 33.04
CA GLU A 408 40.23 -34.10 33.88
C GLU A 408 40.55 -32.83 33.08
N ALA A 409 41.60 -32.82 32.25
CA ALA A 409 41.91 -31.67 31.41
C ALA A 409 40.76 -31.34 30.45
N LEU A 410 40.13 -32.34 29.82
CA LEU A 410 38.95 -32.14 28.99
C LEU A 410 37.78 -31.55 29.79
N TRP A 411 37.53 -32.07 30.98
CA TRP A 411 36.46 -31.59 31.86
C TRP A 411 36.68 -30.15 32.33
N GLU A 412 37.90 -29.80 32.76
CA GLU A 412 38.26 -28.42 33.14
C GLU A 412 38.11 -27.44 31.96
N GLN A 413 38.53 -27.84 30.75
CA GLN A 413 38.39 -26.99 29.56
C GLN A 413 36.92 -26.82 29.11
N LEU A 414 36.09 -27.86 29.26
CA LEU A 414 34.65 -27.75 29.04
C LEU A 414 33.96 -26.89 30.10
N GLN A 415 34.36 -27.02 31.37
CA GLN A 415 33.87 -26.16 32.43
C GLN A 415 34.27 -24.70 32.22
N ARG A 416 35.45 -24.40 31.67
CA ARG A 416 35.86 -23.03 31.31
C ARG A 416 34.98 -22.38 30.23
N CYS A 417 34.34 -23.18 29.39
CA CYS A 417 33.39 -22.67 28.40
C CYS A 417 32.05 -22.27 29.04
N TRP A 418 31.70 -22.83 30.20
CA TRP A 418 30.43 -22.62 30.89
C TRP A 418 30.54 -21.72 32.11
N ASN A 419 31.70 -21.70 32.75
CA ASN A 419 31.98 -20.85 33.88
C ASN A 419 32.11 -19.41 33.39
N ARG A 420 31.24 -18.54 33.90
CA ARG A 420 31.40 -17.09 33.77
C ARG A 420 32.80 -16.79 34.27
N GLY A 421 33.70 -16.39 33.37
CA GLY A 421 35.09 -16.15 33.72
C GLY A 421 35.11 -15.25 34.95
N GLN A 422 35.73 -15.71 36.04
CA GLN A 422 35.94 -14.87 37.20
C GLN A 422 36.76 -13.68 36.72
N ALA A 423 36.10 -12.53 36.62
CA ALA A 423 36.78 -11.26 36.50
C ALA A 423 37.60 -11.09 37.80
N GLY A 424 38.91 -11.21 37.67
CA GLY A 424 39.85 -10.63 38.63
C GLY A 424 39.88 -9.13 38.47
#